data_AF-A1RSH6-F1
#
_entry.id   AF-A1RSH6-F1
#
_cell.length_a   1.000
_cell.length_b   1.000
_cell.length_c   1.000
_cell.angle_alpha   90.00
_cell.angle_beta   90.00
_cell.angle_gamma   90.00
#
_symmetry.space_group_name_H-M   'P 1'
#
loop_
_entity.id
_entity.type
_entity.pdbx_description
1 polymer ?
#
loop_
_entity_poly.entity_id
_entity_poly.type
_entity_poly.pdbx_seq_one_letter_code
_entity_poly.pdbx_strand_id
1 'polypeptide(L)'
;MYVQYIRFSPIGEYLRLVILRRLSRGPAKIEEINELAKRVVQNVGIKYDWRIWPELLKKEVIIKDGVVEITHFGRWIFEQTSEEVAEYIKRTLGIDLG
;
A
#
# COMPACT_ATOMS: atom_id res chain seq x y z
N MET A 1 -14.14 0.63 -18.95
CA MET A 1 -13.80 1.91 -18.32
C MET A 1 -12.36 1.78 -17.82
N TYR A 2 -11.40 2.46 -18.46
CA TYR A 2 -9.98 2.35 -18.07
C TYR A 2 -9.82 3.04 -16.71
N VAL A 3 -9.80 2.25 -15.64
CA VAL A 3 -9.41 2.77 -14.32
C VAL A 3 -7.93 3.10 -14.45
N GLN A 4 -7.54 4.35 -14.24
CA GLN A 4 -6.12 4.69 -14.17
C GLN A 4 -5.55 3.97 -12.93
N TYR A 5 -4.92 2.82 -13.14
CA TYR A 5 -4.52 1.86 -12.09
C TYR A 5 -3.40 2.39 -11.19
N ILE A 6 -2.56 3.27 -11.76
CA ILE A 6 -1.46 3.94 -11.08
C ILE A 6 -1.95 5.31 -10.62
N ARG A 7 -2.05 5.47 -9.30
CA ARG A 7 -2.49 6.70 -8.61
C ARG A 7 -1.34 7.47 -8.01
N PHE A 8 -0.23 6.80 -7.69
CA PHE A 8 0.89 7.37 -6.97
C PHE A 8 2.24 7.13 -7.68
N SER A 9 3.30 7.67 -7.09
CA SER A 9 4.67 7.32 -7.48
C SER A 9 4.91 5.81 -7.31
N PRO A 10 5.94 5.22 -7.97
CA PRO A 10 6.30 3.82 -7.76
C PRO A 10 6.40 3.40 -6.28
N ILE A 11 6.99 4.27 -5.45
CA ILE A 11 7.13 4.02 -4.00
C ILE A 11 5.78 4.11 -3.29
N GLY A 12 4.93 5.07 -3.68
CA GLY A 12 3.57 5.21 -3.15
C GLY A 12 2.69 4.01 -3.49
N GLU A 13 2.76 3.50 -4.72
CA GLU A 13 2.07 2.27 -5.11
C GLU A 13 2.63 1.04 -4.40
N TYR A 14 3.95 0.98 -4.17
CA TYR A 14 4.55 -0.09 -3.39
C TYR A 14 4.07 -0.09 -1.94
N LEU A 15 4.05 1.06 -1.28
CA LEU A 15 3.47 1.23 0.05
C LEU A 15 2.00 0.80 0.08
N ARG A 16 1.21 1.29 -0.88
CA ARG A 16 -0.22 0.94 -1.01
C ARG A 16 -0.42 -0.56 -1.14
N LEU A 17 0.30 -1.21 -2.06
CA LEU A 17 0.15 -2.64 -2.32
C LEU A 17 0.49 -3.48 -1.09
N VAL A 18 1.62 -3.18 -0.43
CA VAL A 18 2.09 -3.93 0.74
C VAL A 18 1.15 -3.76 1.93
N ILE A 19 0.69 -2.54 2.20
CA ILE A 19 -0.23 -2.26 3.31
C ILE A 19 -1.59 -2.92 3.06
N LEU A 20 -2.17 -2.77 1.87
CA LEU A 20 -3.46 -3.39 1.55
C LEU A 20 -3.38 -4.93 1.54
N ARG A 21 -2.27 -5.50 1.05
CA ARG A 21 -2.03 -6.95 1.13
C ARG A 21 -1.91 -7.44 2.57
N ARG A 22 -1.33 -6.64 3.48
CA ARG A 22 -1.29 -6.98 4.91
C ARG A 22 -2.69 -6.92 5.53
N LEU A 23 -3.46 -5.88 5.22
CA LEU A 23 -4.79 -5.66 5.78
C LEU A 23 -5.88 -6.57 5.17
N SER A 24 -5.66 -7.10 3.97
CA SER A 24 -6.60 -8.06 3.34
C SER A 24 -6.73 -9.35 4.15
N ARG A 25 -5.70 -9.71 4.93
CA ARG A 25 -5.66 -10.83 5.88
C ARG A 25 -6.37 -10.55 7.20
N GLY A 26 -6.70 -9.29 7.46
CA GLY A 26 -7.39 -8.85 8.67
C GLY A 26 -6.81 -7.56 9.25
N PRO A 27 -7.51 -6.96 10.23
CA PRO A 27 -7.07 -5.74 10.91
C PRO A 27 -5.66 -5.87 11.50
N ALA A 28 -4.97 -4.74 11.63
CA ALA A 28 -3.63 -4.69 12.19
C ALA A 28 -3.45 -3.45 13.07
N LYS A 29 -2.50 -3.50 14.01
CA LYS A 29 -2.15 -2.32 14.80
C LYS A 29 -1.46 -1.28 13.93
N ILE A 30 -1.67 0.00 14.22
CA ILE A 30 -1.06 1.10 13.47
C ILE A 30 0.47 1.05 13.54
N GLU A 31 1.03 0.60 14.67
CA GLU A 31 2.48 0.42 14.84
C GLU A 31 3.05 -0.64 13.89
N GLU A 32 2.30 -1.71 13.65
CA GLU A 32 2.68 -2.76 12.70
C GLU A 32 2.72 -2.21 11.27
N ILE A 33 1.72 -1.42 10.89
CA ILE A 33 1.65 -0.79 9.57
C ILE A 33 2.75 0.25 9.40
N ASN A 34 3.07 1.02 10.44
CA ASN A 34 4.18 1.97 10.43
C ASN A 34 5.53 1.28 10.20
N GLU A 35 5.80 0.17 10.91
CA GLU A 35 7.03 -0.60 10.71
C GLU A 35 7.10 -1.21 9.31
N LEU A 36 5.97 -1.68 8.78
CA LEU A 36 5.89 -2.18 7.42
C LEU A 36 6.19 -1.08 6.39
N ALA A 37 5.57 0.09 6.52
CA ALA A 37 5.79 1.24 5.64
C ALA A 37 7.25 1.72 5.68
N LYS A 38 7.83 1.78 6.88
CA LYS A 38 9.23 2.16 7.08
C LYS A 38 10.18 1.18 6.39
N ARG A 39 9.96 -0.14 6.55
CA ARG A 39 10.77 -1.17 5.88
C ARG A 39 10.69 -1.08 4.36
N VAL A 40 9.49 -0.86 3.82
CA VAL A 40 9.28 -0.66 2.37
C VAL A 40 10.15 0.47 1.84
N VAL A 41 10.10 1.64 2.47
CA VAL A 41 10.89 2.80 2.04
C VAL A 41 12.40 2.55 2.21
N GLN A 42 12.81 1.95 3.32
CA GLN A 42 14.23 1.62 3.57
C GLN A 42 14.81 0.68 2.52
N ASN A 43 14.04 -0.34 2.10
CA ASN A 43 14.48 -1.32 1.12
C ASN A 43 14.65 -0.73 -0.28
N VAL A 44 13.92 0.34 -0.61
CA VAL A 44 14.04 1.03 -1.90
C VAL A 44 15.30 1.92 -1.95
N GLY A 45 15.86 2.29 -0.80
CA GLY A 45 17.08 3.12 -0.73
C GLY A 45 16.89 4.58 -1.18
N ILE A 46 15.64 5.03 -1.33
CA ILE A 46 15.29 6.39 -1.75
C ILE A 46 14.77 7.18 -0.54
N LYS A 47 15.08 8.47 -0.49
CA LYS A 47 14.53 9.39 0.51
C LYS A 47 13.05 9.62 0.25
N TYR A 48 12.20 8.87 0.95
CA TYR A 48 10.75 9.00 0.93
C TYR A 48 10.24 9.07 2.37
N ASP A 49 9.19 9.86 2.62
CA ASP A 49 8.57 9.87 3.95
C ASP A 49 7.53 8.75 4.04
N TRP A 50 7.83 7.70 4.79
CA TRP A 50 6.89 6.59 5.00
C TRP A 50 5.65 7.01 5.79
N ARG A 51 5.69 8.12 6.55
CA ARG A 51 4.59 8.58 7.41
C ARG A 51 3.38 9.10 6.65
N ILE A 52 3.50 9.29 5.34
CA ILE A 52 2.40 9.77 4.50
C ILE A 52 1.37 8.69 4.18
N TRP A 53 1.64 7.42 4.53
CA TRP A 53 0.76 6.30 4.18
C TRP A 53 -0.70 6.47 4.62
N PRO A 54 -1.03 7.07 5.79
CA PRO A 54 -2.43 7.25 6.19
C PRO A 54 -3.18 8.18 5.22
N GLU A 55 -2.53 9.26 4.79
CA GLU A 55 -3.09 10.21 3.81
C GLU A 55 -3.19 9.57 2.42
N LEU A 56 -2.19 8.77 2.05
CA LEU A 56 -2.14 8.05 0.77
C LEU A 56 -3.30 7.05 0.65
N LEU A 57 -3.68 6.41 1.75
CA LEU A 57 -4.69 5.34 1.80
C LEU A 57 -6.01 5.77 2.44
N LYS A 58 -6.26 7.07 2.60
CA LYS A 58 -7.42 7.58 3.35
C LYS A 58 -8.79 7.08 2.89
N LYS A 59 -8.92 6.59 1.64
CA LYS A 59 -10.16 5.98 1.13
C LYS A 59 -10.15 4.46 1.28
N GLU A 60 -8.98 3.85 1.23
CA GLU A 60 -8.76 2.42 1.26
C GLU A 60 -8.68 1.85 2.68
N VAL A 61 -8.38 2.66 3.69
CA VAL A 61 -8.28 2.23 5.08
C VAL A 61 -9.01 3.15 6.04
N ILE A 62 -9.37 2.62 7.20
CA ILE A 62 -9.89 3.35 8.35
C ILE A 62 -8.97 3.07 9.54
N ILE A 63 -8.72 4.10 10.35
CA ILE A 63 -7.96 4.00 11.60
C ILE A 63 -8.92 4.30 12.75
N LYS A 64 -9.10 3.34 13.66
CA LYS A 64 -9.94 3.45 14.85
C LYS A 64 -9.23 2.81 16.03
N ASP A 65 -9.11 3.54 17.14
CA ASP A 65 -8.53 3.02 18.39
C ASP A 65 -7.14 2.38 18.22
N GLY A 66 -6.30 2.94 17.34
CA GLY A 66 -4.97 2.41 17.03
C GLY A 66 -4.96 1.15 16.15
N VAL A 67 -6.12 0.72 15.65
CA VAL A 67 -6.30 -0.39 14.72
C VAL A 67 -6.58 0.16 13.32
N VAL A 68 -5.93 -0.44 12.33
CA VAL A 68 -6.09 -0.14 10.91
C VAL A 68 -6.89 -1.26 10.28
N GLU A 69 -7.94 -0.88 9.55
CA GLU A 69 -8.83 -1.79 8.85
C GLU A 69 -8.93 -1.40 7.38
N ILE A 70 -9.00 -2.39 6.49
CA ILE A 70 -9.28 -2.14 5.08
C ILE A 70 -10.77 -1.84 4.88
N THR A 71 -11.09 -0.78 4.13
CA THR A 71 -12.49 -0.48 3.79
C THR A 71 -13.01 -1.43 2.72
N HIS A 72 -14.33 -1.47 2.52
CA HIS A 72 -14.91 -2.17 1.37
C HIS A 72 -14.33 -1.67 0.04
N PHE A 73 -14.16 -0.35 -0.10
CA PHE A 73 -13.53 0.25 -1.28
C PHE A 73 -12.06 -0.16 -1.41
N GLY A 74 -11.31 -0.15 -0.30
CA GLY A 74 -9.92 -0.57 -0.25
C GLY A 74 -9.72 -2.02 -0.66
N ARG A 75 -10.59 -2.91 -0.18
CA ARG A 75 -10.59 -4.32 -0.55
C ARG A 75 -10.90 -4.51 -2.03
N TRP A 76 -11.98 -3.89 -2.50
CA TRP A 76 -12.37 -3.96 -3.90
C TRP A 76 -11.26 -3.45 -4.82
N ILE A 77 -10.67 -2.29 -4.54
CA ILE A 77 -9.60 -1.77 -5.41
C ILE A 77 -8.33 -2.62 -5.33
N PHE A 78 -7.99 -3.18 -4.17
CA PHE A 78 -6.85 -4.08 -4.04
C PHE A 78 -7.04 -5.34 -4.90
N GLU A 79 -8.22 -5.94 -4.86
CA GLU A 79 -8.55 -7.13 -5.67
C GLU A 79 -8.54 -6.83 -7.17
N GLN A 80 -8.94 -5.62 -7.58
CA GLN A 80 -9.00 -5.23 -8.98
C GLN A 80 -7.67 -4.76 -9.58
N THR A 81 -6.67 -4.42 -8.76
CA THR A 81 -5.45 -3.76 -9.26
C THR A 81 -4.15 -4.36 -8.73
N SER A 82 -4.20 -5.44 -7.96
CA SER A 82 -3.00 -5.95 -7.25
C SER A 82 -1.93 -6.48 -8.21
N GLU A 83 -2.32 -7.21 -9.25
CA GLU A 83 -1.41 -7.78 -10.25
C GLU A 83 -0.76 -6.69 -11.11
N GLU A 84 -1.55 -5.75 -11.63
CA GLU A 84 -1.02 -4.67 -12.47
C GLU A 84 -0.09 -3.74 -11.70
N VAL A 85 -0.41 -3.46 -10.43
CA VAL A 85 0.45 -2.65 -9.57
C VAL A 85 1.74 -3.40 -9.23
N ALA A 86 1.68 -4.71 -8.98
CA ALA A 86 2.87 -5.53 -8.74
C ALA A 86 3.80 -5.52 -9.97
N GLU A 87 3.26 -5.70 -11.18
CA GLU A 87 4.02 -5.65 -12.43
C GLU A 87 4.63 -4.26 -12.66
N TYR A 88 3.88 -3.20 -12.38
CA TYR A 88 4.40 -1.83 -12.44
C TYR A 88 5.58 -1.61 -11.47
N ILE A 89 5.47 -2.07 -10.22
CA ILE A 89 6.53 -1.98 -9.22
C ILE A 89 7.76 -2.78 -9.66
N LYS A 90 7.57 -3.98 -10.20
CA LYS A 90 8.66 -4.80 -10.75
C LYS A 90 9.41 -4.09 -11.86
N ARG A 91 8.68 -3.51 -12.82
CA ARG A 91 9.28 -2.78 -13.96
C ARG A 91 9.99 -1.49 -13.56
N THR A 92 9.53 -0.81 -12.51
CA THR A 92 10.04 0.52 -12.13
C THR A 92 11.07 0.49 -11.02
N LEU A 93 10.89 -0.38 -10.02
CA LEU A 93 11.75 -0.50 -8.85
C LEU A 93 12.61 -1.78 -8.85
N GLY A 94 12.38 -2.71 -9.78
CA GLY A 94 13.09 -4.00 -9.82
C GLY A 94 12.70 -4.95 -8.68
N ILE A 95 11.58 -4.70 -8.00
CA ILE A 95 11.12 -5.47 -6.84
C ILE A 95 10.05 -6.45 -7.29
N ASP A 96 10.28 -7.75 -7.10
CA ASP A 96 9.29 -8.79 -7.36
C ASP A 96 8.44 -9.02 -6.11
N LEU A 97 7.11 -8.97 -6.27
CA LEU A 97 6.16 -9.05 -5.18
C LEU A 97 5.24 -10.27 -5.24
N GLY A 98 5.47 -11.27 -6.10
CA GLY A 98 4.76 -12.56 -6.09
C GLY A 98 3.27 -12.45 -5.77
#